data_AF-A0A4Y2TAA6-F1
#
_entry.id   AF-A0A4Y2TAA6-F1
#
_cell.length_a   1.000
_cell.length_b   1.000
_cell.length_c   1.000
_cell.angle_alpha   90.00
_cell.angle_beta   90.00
_cell.angle_gamma   90.00
#
_symmetry.space_group_name_H-M   'P 1'
#
loop_
_entity.id
_entity.type
_entity.pdbx_description
1 polymer ?
#
loop_
_entity_poly.entity_id
_entity_poly.type
_entity_poly.pdbx_seq_one_letter_code
_entity_poly.pdbx_strand_id
1 'polypeptide(L)'
;MEEQSKANSNIEKLNSEQRYAVYKVLHAIYEYQTDMPKCFFLDGPAGTGKTFVYSTLLDAVRGKGDQAIAVASTGIAATLLSGGRTDHSIFKIPLTLNATSTCNLKPNTSEAKILLDAKVFGLG
;
A
#
# COMPACT_ATOMS: atom_id res chain seq x y z
N MET A 1 -7.79 6.37 -15.70
CA MET A 1 -8.18 7.79 -15.86
C MET A 1 -8.68 8.38 -14.53
N GLU A 2 -9.61 7.74 -13.84
CA GLU A 2 -10.15 8.24 -12.56
C GLU A 2 -9.10 8.27 -11.43
N GLU A 3 -8.34 7.18 -11.23
CA GLU A 3 -7.32 7.11 -10.17
C GLU A 3 -6.17 8.10 -10.38
N GLN A 4 -5.74 8.33 -11.63
CA GLN A 4 -4.73 9.33 -11.94
C GLN A 4 -5.22 10.76 -11.66
N SER A 5 -6.47 11.07 -12.00
CA SER A 5 -7.08 12.37 -11.70
C SER A 5 -7.18 12.59 -10.19
N LYS A 6 -7.61 11.56 -9.46
CA LYS A 6 -7.70 11.57 -8.00
C LYS A 6 -6.33 11.74 -7.34
N ALA A 7 -5.31 11.04 -7.83
CA ALA A 7 -3.93 11.17 -7.38
C ALA A 7 -3.43 12.61 -7.55
N ASN A 8 -3.62 13.21 -8.73
CA ASN A 8 -3.19 14.58 -9.01
C ASN A 8 -3.87 15.59 -8.07
N SER A 9 -5.20 15.49 -7.91
CA SER A 9 -5.97 16.33 -6.97
C SER A 9 -5.49 16.16 -5.52
N ASN A 10 -5.16 14.94 -5.10
CA ASN A 10 -4.70 14.68 -3.74
C ASN A 10 -3.29 15.22 -3.50
N ILE A 11 -2.38 15.09 -4.48
CA ILE A 11 -1.01 15.61 -4.42
C ILE A 11 -1.00 17.13 -4.20
N GLU A 12 -1.92 17.87 -4.82
CA GLU A 12 -2.05 19.32 -4.63
C GLU A 12 -2.44 19.70 -3.19
N LYS A 13 -3.20 18.84 -2.51
CA LYS A 13 -3.68 19.05 -1.13
C LYS A 13 -2.68 18.63 -0.05
N LEU A 14 -1.60 17.94 -0.40
CA LEU A 14 -0.56 17.54 0.56
C LEU A 14 0.19 18.77 1.08
N ASN A 15 0.51 18.76 2.37
CA ASN A 15 1.51 19.69 2.93
C ASN A 15 2.94 19.28 2.49
N SER A 16 3.94 20.10 2.82
CA SER A 16 5.34 19.88 2.39
C SER A 16 5.87 18.51 2.78
N GLU A 17 5.67 18.10 4.03
CA GLU A 17 6.22 16.86 4.59
C GLU A 17 5.53 15.61 4.02
N GLN A 18 4.21 15.67 3.90
CA GLN A 18 3.43 14.61 3.25
C GLN A 18 3.82 14.47 1.78
N ARG A 19 3.98 15.59 1.06
CA ARG A 19 4.40 15.60 -0.35
C ARG A 19 5.81 15.04 -0.50
N TYR A 20 6.73 15.38 0.39
CA TYR A 20 8.06 14.81 0.44
C TYR A 20 8.00 13.28 0.62
N ALA A 21 7.20 12.79 1.56
CA ALA A 21 7.03 11.35 1.79
C ALA A 21 6.48 10.64 0.54
N VAL A 22 5.45 11.19 -0.10
CA VAL A 22 4.88 10.64 -1.34
C VAL A 22 5.94 10.55 -2.43
N TYR A 23 6.66 11.64 -2.71
CA TYR A 23 7.66 11.64 -3.78
C TYR A 23 8.86 10.74 -3.47
N LYS A 24 9.28 10.65 -2.22
CA LYS A 24 10.37 9.73 -1.84
C LYS A 24 10.03 8.29 -2.17
N VAL A 25 8.79 7.86 -1.90
CA VAL A 25 8.33 6.50 -2.23
C VAL A 25 8.14 6.33 -3.74
N LEU A 26 7.53 7.28 -4.44
CA LEU A 26 7.36 7.18 -5.90
C LEU A 26 8.71 7.15 -6.64
N HIS A 27 9.66 7.99 -6.26
CA HIS A 27 11.01 7.98 -6.81
C HIS A 27 11.72 6.66 -6.50
N ALA A 28 11.52 6.10 -5.30
CA ALA A 28 12.00 4.78 -4.96
C ALA A 28 11.39 3.66 -5.82
N ILE A 29 10.12 3.77 -6.24
CA ILE A 29 9.46 2.79 -7.11
C ILE A 29 9.95 2.92 -8.56
N TYR A 30 10.04 4.15 -9.10
CA TYR A 30 10.19 4.37 -10.55
C TYR A 30 11.59 4.77 -11.01
N GLU A 31 12.38 5.43 -10.16
CA GLU A 31 13.64 6.06 -10.58
C GLU A 31 14.88 5.34 -10.06
N TYR A 32 14.80 4.71 -8.88
CA TYR A 32 15.89 3.88 -8.36
C TYR A 32 15.76 2.43 -8.83
N GLN A 33 16.54 2.02 -9.83
CA GLN A 33 16.72 0.60 -10.17
C GLN A 33 17.84 0.02 -9.32
N THR A 34 17.49 -0.52 -8.17
CA THR A 34 18.38 -1.32 -7.34
C THR A 34 17.68 -2.62 -7.01
N ASP A 35 18.43 -3.72 -6.93
CA ASP A 35 17.89 -5.04 -6.55
C ASP A 35 17.62 -5.15 -5.04
N MET A 36 17.83 -4.07 -4.28
CA MET A 36 17.61 -4.07 -2.84
C MET A 36 16.13 -3.89 -2.52
N PRO A 37 15.57 -4.70 -1.59
CA PRO A 37 14.21 -4.50 -1.11
C PRO A 37 14.08 -3.15 -0.42
N LYS A 38 12.99 -2.43 -0.71
CA LYS A 38 12.72 -1.08 -0.20
C LYS A 38 11.57 -1.15 0.79
N CYS A 39 11.80 -0.70 2.02
CA CYS A 39 10.79 -0.64 3.08
C CYS A 39 10.77 0.77 3.67
N PHE A 40 9.59 1.35 3.79
CA PHE A 40 9.38 2.68 4.34
C PHE A 40 8.38 2.61 5.49
N PHE A 41 8.66 3.35 6.56
CA PHE A 41 7.73 3.54 7.66
C PHE A 41 7.37 5.02 7.75
N LEU A 42 6.08 5.34 7.60
CA LEU A 42 5.58 6.70 7.75
C LEU A 42 5.09 6.90 9.18
N ASP A 43 5.89 7.62 9.96
CA ASP A 43 5.54 7.98 11.33
C ASP A 43 4.90 9.37 11.40
N GLY A 44 4.08 9.57 12.43
CA GLY A 44 3.54 10.87 12.79
C GLY A 44 2.42 10.76 13.83
N PRO A 45 2.15 11.83 14.58
CA PRO A 45 1.05 11.86 15.55
C PRO A 45 -0.34 11.50 14.97
N ALA A 46 -1.30 11.26 15.86
CA ALA A 46 -2.70 11.14 15.46
C ALA A 46 -3.16 12.43 14.76
N GLY A 47 -3.99 12.31 13.72
CA GLY A 47 -4.53 13.46 12.98
C GLY A 47 -3.59 14.09 11.93
N THR A 48 -2.36 13.59 11.74
CA THR A 48 -1.43 14.14 10.73
C THR A 48 -1.70 13.71 9.29
N GLY A 49 -2.80 12.98 9.04
CA GLY A 49 -3.19 12.59 7.69
C GLY A 49 -2.39 11.45 7.06
N LYS A 50 -1.78 10.55 7.85
CA LYS A 50 -1.06 9.36 7.33
C LYS A 50 -1.90 8.53 6.34
N THR A 51 -3.17 8.29 6.66
CA THR A 51 -4.10 7.60 5.77
C THR A 51 -4.28 8.32 4.43
N PHE A 52 -4.27 9.65 4.44
CA PHE A 52 -4.34 10.45 3.21
C PHE A 52 -3.07 10.29 2.36
N VAL A 53 -1.90 10.21 2.99
CA VAL A 53 -0.62 9.91 2.30
C VAL A 53 -0.65 8.53 1.66
N TYR A 54 -1.05 7.49 2.40
CA TYR A 54 -1.17 6.13 1.86
C TYR A 54 -2.17 6.07 0.70
N SER A 55 -3.35 6.68 0.86
CA SER A 55 -4.37 6.75 -0.20
C SER A 55 -3.83 7.43 -1.47
N THR A 56 -3.11 8.54 -1.31
CA THR A 56 -2.49 9.27 -2.43
C THR A 56 -1.44 8.44 -3.14
N LEU A 57 -0.60 7.70 -2.41
CA LEU A 57 0.40 6.80 -2.98
C LEU A 57 -0.25 5.66 -3.78
N LEU A 58 -1.27 5.03 -3.22
CA LEU A 58 -2.00 3.94 -3.88
C LEU A 58 -2.66 4.44 -5.18
N ASP A 59 -3.37 5.57 -5.11
CA ASP A 59 -4.01 6.18 -6.28
C ASP A 59 -2.97 6.57 -7.34
N ALA A 60 -1.80 7.09 -6.94
CA ALA A 60 -0.75 7.49 -7.87
C ALA A 60 -0.09 6.31 -8.60
N VAL A 61 0.12 5.19 -7.91
CA VAL A 61 0.66 3.98 -8.54
C VAL A 61 -0.37 3.34 -9.46
N ARG A 62 -1.63 3.21 -9.02
CA ARG A 62 -2.71 2.66 -9.84
C ARG A 62 -3.06 3.56 -11.03
N GLY A 63 -2.96 4.88 -10.87
CA GLY A 63 -3.12 5.86 -11.93
C GLY A 63 -2.15 5.67 -13.11
N LYS A 64 -0.96 5.12 -12.84
CA LYS A 64 0.03 4.74 -13.86
C LYS A 64 -0.23 3.35 -14.49
N GLY A 65 -1.27 2.65 -14.04
CA GLY A 65 -1.62 1.30 -14.50
C GLY A 65 -0.89 0.18 -13.74
N ASP A 66 -0.14 0.51 -12.70
CA ASP A 66 0.59 -0.46 -11.88
C ASP A 66 -0.26 -0.99 -10.72
N GLN A 67 0.06 -2.19 -10.26
CA GLN A 67 -0.67 -2.80 -9.15
C GLN A 67 -0.17 -2.29 -7.80
N ALA A 68 -1.07 -1.67 -7.04
CA ALA A 68 -0.83 -1.21 -5.67
C ALA A 68 -1.83 -1.86 -4.70
N ILE A 69 -1.33 -2.50 -3.65
CA ILE A 69 -2.17 -3.26 -2.70
C ILE A 69 -2.28 -2.50 -1.40
N ALA A 70 -3.52 -2.25 -0.98
CA ALA A 70 -3.84 -1.61 0.28
C ALA A 70 -4.13 -2.68 1.33
N VAL A 71 -3.35 -2.68 2.41
CA VAL A 71 -3.44 -3.66 3.49
C VAL A 71 -3.53 -2.93 4.83
N ALA A 72 -4.33 -3.43 5.76
CA ALA A 72 -4.40 -2.90 7.12
C ALA A 72 -4.63 -4.03 8.14
N SER A 73 -4.30 -3.82 9.41
CA SER A 73 -4.51 -4.86 10.44
C SER A 73 -5.99 -5.04 10.82
N THR A 74 -6.84 -4.02 10.63
CA THR A 74 -8.26 -4.07 10.98
C THR A 74 -9.16 -3.81 9.78
N GLY A 75 -10.38 -4.35 9.82
CA GLY A 75 -11.38 -4.13 8.77
C GLY A 75 -11.73 -2.65 8.59
N ILE A 76 -11.88 -1.91 9.68
CA ILE A 76 -12.20 -0.47 9.64
C ILE A 76 -11.07 0.31 8.95
N ALA A 77 -9.82 0.07 9.32
CA ALA A 77 -8.69 0.71 8.67
C ALA A 77 -8.60 0.34 7.18
N ALA A 78 -8.88 -0.91 6.82
CA ALA A 78 -8.91 -1.35 5.42
C ALA A 78 -9.98 -0.59 4.62
N THR A 79 -11.16 -0.31 5.18
CA THR A 79 -12.22 0.44 4.47
C THR A 79 -11.86 1.88 4.15
N LEU A 80 -10.90 2.47 4.86
CA LEU A 80 -10.43 3.84 4.58
C LEU A 80 -9.53 3.93 3.33
N LEU A 81 -9.03 2.79 2.85
CA LEU A 81 -8.18 2.70 1.67
C LEU A 81 -8.98 2.08 0.51
N SER A 82 -8.89 2.67 -0.68
CA SER A 82 -9.57 2.13 -1.86
C SER A 82 -9.09 0.71 -2.16
N GLY A 83 -10.02 -0.24 -2.24
CA GLY A 83 -9.71 -1.66 -2.41
C GLY A 83 -8.95 -2.30 -1.24
N GLY A 84 -8.95 -1.65 -0.07
CA GLY A 84 -8.25 -2.12 1.12
C GLY A 84 -8.79 -3.46 1.62
N ARG A 85 -7.87 -4.29 2.11
CA ARG A 85 -8.17 -5.59 2.71
C ARG A 85 -7.36 -5.77 3.98
N THR A 86 -7.82 -6.65 4.87
CA THR A 86 -7.03 -6.96 6.07
C THR A 86 -5.82 -7.81 5.72
N ASP A 87 -4.73 -7.65 6.46
CA ASP A 87 -3.56 -8.54 6.47
C ASP A 87 -3.97 -10.03 6.51
N HIS A 88 -4.93 -10.38 7.38
CA HIS A 88 -5.48 -11.72 7.50
C HIS A 88 -6.09 -12.24 6.19
N SER A 89 -6.85 -11.39 5.49
CA SER A 89 -7.55 -11.80 4.27
C SER A 89 -6.65 -11.86 3.03
N ILE A 90 -5.65 -10.97 2.96
CA ILE A 90 -4.68 -10.87 1.85
C ILE A 90 -3.66 -12.00 1.93
N PHE A 91 -3.00 -12.15 3.08
CA PHE A 91 -1.94 -13.13 3.25
C PHE A 91 -2.45 -14.50 3.70
N LYS A 92 -3.78 -14.63 3.92
CA LYS A 92 -4.41 -15.86 4.43
C LYS A 92 -3.82 -16.29 5.78
N ILE A 93 -3.67 -15.33 6.69
CA ILE A 93 -3.18 -15.59 8.05
C ILE A 93 -4.25 -16.39 8.80
N PRO A 94 -3.92 -17.54 9.42
CA PRO A 94 -4.86 -18.31 10.22
C PRO A 94 -5.39 -17.51 11.40
N LEU A 95 -6.69 -17.62 11.71
CA LEU A 95 -7.29 -16.97 12.90
C LEU A 95 -6.81 -17.62 14.21
N THR A 96 -6.53 -18.92 14.17
CA THR A 96 -5.96 -19.65 15.30
C THR A 96 -4.48 -19.87 15.02
N LEU A 97 -3.64 -19.19 15.80
CA LEU A 97 -2.19 -19.26 15.67
C LEU A 97 -1.61 -20.28 16.65
N ASN A 98 -0.61 -21.03 16.19
CA ASN A 98 0.27 -21.86 16.98
C ASN A 98 1.73 -21.59 16.58
N ALA A 99 2.69 -22.21 17.26
CA ALA A 99 4.12 -21.98 17.04
C ALA A 99 4.62 -22.28 15.61
N THR A 100 3.83 -23.01 14.82
CA THR A 100 4.14 -23.39 13.42
C THR A 100 3.21 -22.74 12.40
N SER A 101 2.32 -21.84 12.83
CA SER A 101 1.40 -21.16 11.92
C SER A 101 2.15 -20.31 10.91
N THR A 102 1.79 -20.48 9.64
CA THR A 102 2.29 -19.69 8.53
C THR A 102 1.11 -19.17 7.69
N CYS A 103 1.39 -18.24 6.78
CA CYS A 103 0.40 -17.74 5.83
C CYS A 103 -0.06 -18.86 4.88
N ASN A 104 -1.38 -19.09 4.76
CA ASN A 104 -1.95 -20.13 3.89
C ASN A 104 -2.08 -19.68 2.43
N LEU A 105 -1.10 -18.95 1.92
CA LEU A 105 -1.02 -18.52 0.52
C LEU A 105 -0.27 -19.58 -0.29
N LYS A 106 -0.96 -20.24 -1.22
CA LYS A 106 -0.34 -21.24 -2.09
C LYS A 106 0.36 -20.55 -3.28
N PRO A 107 1.54 -21.02 -3.71
CA PRO A 107 2.16 -20.54 -4.94
C PRO A 107 1.26 -20.88 -6.14
N ASN A 108 1.43 -20.12 -7.23
CA ASN A 108 0.71 -20.31 -8.49
C ASN A 108 -0.82 -20.12 -8.43
N THR A 109 -1.36 -19.49 -7.39
CA THR A 109 -2.76 -19.05 -7.39
C THR A 109 -2.90 -17.63 -7.95
N SER A 110 -4.13 -17.25 -8.31
CA SER A 110 -4.46 -15.87 -8.71
C SER A 110 -4.07 -14.84 -7.65
N GLU A 111 -4.26 -15.17 -6.37
CA GLU A 111 -3.94 -14.28 -5.26
C GLU A 111 -2.43 -14.12 -5.10
N ALA A 112 -1.66 -15.21 -5.22
CA ALA A 112 -0.21 -15.14 -5.17
C ALA A 112 0.34 -14.31 -6.33
N LYS A 113 -0.22 -14.46 -7.53
CA LYS A 113 0.14 -13.64 -8.69
C LYS A 113 -0.12 -12.16 -8.44
N ILE A 114 -1.26 -11.82 -7.81
CA ILE A 114 -1.57 -10.44 -7.43
C ILE A 114 -0.49 -9.86 -6.52
N LEU A 115 0.00 -10.63 -5.55
CA LEU A 115 1.05 -10.18 -4.64
C LEU A 115 2.41 -10.04 -5.33
N LEU A 116 2.72 -10.90 -6.30
CA LEU A 116 3.96 -10.84 -7.07
C LEU A 116 4.00 -9.65 -8.04
N ASP A 117 2.87 -9.33 -8.68
CA ASP A 117 2.78 -8.25 -9.66
C ASP A 117 2.69 -6.85 -9.00
N ALA A 118 2.55 -6.78 -7.66
CA ALA A 118 2.42 -5.53 -6.93
C ALA A 118 3.73 -4.73 -6.90
N LYS A 119 3.65 -3.44 -7.26
CA LYS A 119 4.76 -2.48 -7.12
C LYS A 119 4.91 -1.96 -5.69
N VAL A 120 3.82 -1.92 -4.93
CA VAL A 120 3.81 -1.40 -3.57
C VAL A 120 2.71 -2.03 -2.71
N PHE A 121 3.04 -2.24 -1.44
CA PHE A 121 2.11 -2.57 -0.37
C PHE A 121 1.96 -1.34 0.54
N GLY A 122 0.77 -0.73 0.55
CA GLY A 122 0.44 0.32 1.50
C GLY A 122 -0.15 -0.29 2.76
N LEU A 123 0.65 -0.39 3.83
CA LEU A 123 0.23 -0.89 5.14
C LEU A 123 -0.20 0.28 6.03
N GLY A 124 -1.51 0.36 6.30
CA GLY A 124 -2.13 1.39 7.15
C GLY A 124 -2.40 0.94 8.57
#